data_AF-A0A177N9L3-F1
#
_entry.id   AF-A0A177N9L3-F1
#
_cell.length_a   1.000
_cell.length_b   1.000
_cell.length_c   1.000
_cell.angle_alpha   90.00
_cell.angle_beta   90.00
_cell.angle_gamma   90.00
#
_symmetry.space_group_name_H-M   'P 1'
#
loop_
_entity.id
_entity.type
_entity.pdbx_description
1 polymer ?
#
loop_
_entity_poly.entity_id
_entity_poly.type
_entity_poly.pdbx_seq_one_letter_code
_entity_poly.pdbx_strand_id
1 'polypeptide(L)'
;MNSADTESGRSNANRGLAPLTCACGRCGQLFAYEDRLMLAELAVCDACSDAFSLCVDCNAWTLLTELDDENSCNACRQAALPIQAYAYKPEPVFFGTGSKLFLGLELELNLEERSCDLPTLAGACLQILPYCYAKRDRSIRYGFELVSHPATLNYHRAAWSQALPAWNRIRQTHRFCCAGQTGIHVHLSKAFFSASELAKLVYFCNQPTNRDFLAAIGQRPLGHWSRSEAGGIKQALSGEYDRYRVLNCNPAATVELRLFNGSERWEDILKNLEFADAIGHWIKQPDCRPGCDYRHFLAWLLGNPQPSGGYACLSDFVRQHLDSL
;
A
#
# COMPACT_ATOMS: atom_id res chain seq x y z
N MET A 1 -12.34 -18.51 66.40
CA MET A 1 -11.88 -19.81 66.90
C MET A 1 -12.85 -20.84 66.32
N ASN A 2 -12.58 -21.65 65.30
CA ASN A 2 -11.36 -22.09 64.64
C ASN A 2 -11.69 -22.46 63.18
N SER A 3 -10.83 -22.01 62.26
CA SER A 3 -10.30 -22.68 61.04
C SER A 3 -11.14 -23.79 60.37
N ALA A 4 -11.64 -23.62 59.15
CA ALA A 4 -10.90 -23.74 57.87
C ALA A 4 -10.30 -25.15 57.66
N ASP A 5 -10.89 -25.91 56.74
CA ASP A 5 -10.20 -26.45 55.55
C ASP A 5 -11.19 -27.20 54.65
N THR A 6 -11.57 -26.53 53.56
CA THR A 6 -12.26 -27.10 52.40
C THR A 6 -11.24 -27.17 51.25
N GLU A 7 -10.66 -28.33 51.05
CA GLU A 7 -9.88 -28.75 49.88
C GLU A 7 -10.28 -30.21 49.58
N SER A 8 -10.45 -30.71 48.36
CA SER A 8 -10.26 -30.18 47.03
C SER A 8 -11.03 -31.09 46.05
N GLY A 9 -12.17 -30.62 45.56
CA GLY A 9 -12.87 -31.24 44.42
C GLY A 9 -12.26 -30.74 43.11
N ARG A 10 -11.18 -31.36 42.65
CA ARG A 10 -10.63 -31.25 41.28
C ARG A 10 -10.44 -32.70 40.79
N SER A 11 -10.81 -33.13 39.60
CA SER A 11 -11.20 -32.47 38.36
C SER A 11 -11.80 -33.55 37.48
N ASN A 12 -13.04 -33.39 36.98
CA ASN A 12 -13.51 -34.18 35.85
C ASN A 12 -12.90 -33.58 34.58
N ALA A 13 -11.62 -33.88 34.36
CA ALA A 13 -10.95 -33.56 33.10
C ALA A 13 -11.39 -34.61 32.08
N ASN A 14 -12.27 -34.17 31.18
CA ASN A 14 -12.64 -34.87 29.96
C ASN A 14 -11.38 -35.05 29.09
N ARG A 15 -10.58 -36.09 29.35
CA ARG A 15 -9.47 -36.50 28.48
C ARG A 15 -10.09 -37.20 27.28
N GLY A 16 -10.39 -36.44 26.23
CA GLY A 16 -10.70 -37.00 24.92
C GLY A 16 -9.58 -37.96 24.52
N LEU A 17 -9.92 -39.21 24.22
CA LEU A 17 -8.97 -40.21 23.74
C LEU A 17 -8.32 -39.68 22.45
N ALA A 18 -7.00 -39.69 22.39
CA ALA A 18 -6.28 -39.38 21.15
C ALA A 18 -6.69 -40.41 20.09
N PRO A 19 -6.88 -39.99 18.82
CA PRO A 19 -7.24 -40.91 17.76
C PRO A 19 -6.16 -41.98 17.57
N LEU A 20 -6.56 -43.24 17.38
CA LEU A 20 -5.63 -44.36 17.16
C LEU A 20 -5.07 -44.38 15.73
N THR A 21 -5.81 -43.82 14.76
CA THR A 21 -5.44 -43.78 13.35
C THR A 21 -5.76 -42.42 12.73
N CYS A 22 -5.01 -42.02 11.71
CA CYS A 22 -5.35 -40.89 10.84
C CYS A 22 -5.19 -41.24 9.36
N ALA A 23 -5.80 -40.43 8.48
CA ALA A 23 -5.63 -40.56 7.04
C ALA A 23 -4.44 -39.74 6.57
N CYS A 24 -3.63 -40.30 5.67
CA CYS A 24 -2.53 -39.60 5.02
C CYS A 24 -3.08 -38.51 4.10
N GLY A 25 -2.66 -37.26 4.31
CA GLY A 25 -3.07 -36.10 3.51
C GLY A 25 -2.65 -36.19 2.03
N ARG A 26 -1.78 -37.14 1.66
CA ARG A 26 -1.32 -37.37 0.28
C ARG A 26 -2.03 -38.55 -0.40
N CYS A 27 -1.93 -39.76 0.14
CA CYS A 27 -2.48 -40.96 -0.49
C CYS A 27 -3.86 -41.38 0.04
N GLY A 28 -4.35 -40.76 1.11
CA GLY A 28 -5.63 -41.08 1.74
C GLY A 28 -5.66 -42.37 2.56
N GLN A 29 -4.57 -43.15 2.59
CA GLN A 29 -4.50 -44.39 3.37
C GLN A 29 -4.54 -44.10 4.87
N LEU A 30 -5.20 -44.98 5.63
CA LEU A 30 -5.20 -44.94 7.09
C LEU A 30 -3.93 -45.58 7.64
N PHE A 31 -3.35 -44.96 8.66
CA PHE A 31 -2.16 -45.44 9.36
C PHE A 31 -2.22 -45.04 10.84
N ALA A 32 -1.32 -45.59 11.66
CA ALA A 32 -1.30 -45.33 13.10
C ALA A 32 -1.01 -43.84 13.36
N TYR A 33 -1.77 -43.22 14.26
CA TYR A 33 -1.65 -41.78 14.52
C TYR A 33 -0.25 -41.38 15.05
N GLU A 34 0.44 -42.29 15.74
CA GLU A 34 1.78 -42.09 16.27
C GLU A 34 2.87 -42.01 15.18
N ASP A 35 2.65 -42.66 14.03
CA ASP A 35 3.60 -42.68 12.90
C ASP A 35 3.45 -41.46 11.98
N ARG A 36 2.67 -40.44 12.38
CA ARG A 36 2.40 -39.29 11.52
C ARG A 36 3.62 -38.37 11.45
N LEU A 37 3.99 -38.05 10.21
CA LEU A 37 4.91 -36.97 9.91
C LEU A 37 4.10 -35.73 9.55
N MET A 38 4.40 -34.60 10.17
CA MET A 38 3.75 -33.33 9.85
C MET A 38 4.54 -32.58 8.79
N LEU A 39 4.06 -32.60 7.54
CA LEU A 39 4.72 -32.02 6.37
C LEU A 39 3.73 -31.13 5.63
N ALA A 40 4.10 -29.88 5.33
CA ALA A 40 3.24 -28.90 4.65
C ALA A 40 1.84 -28.76 5.30
N GLU A 41 1.78 -28.77 6.64
CA GLU A 41 0.54 -28.75 7.44
C GLU A 41 -0.36 -30.00 7.29
N LEU A 42 0.12 -31.05 6.63
CA LEU A 42 -0.57 -32.33 6.45
C LEU A 42 0.03 -33.42 7.35
N ALA A 43 -0.82 -34.33 7.84
CA ALA A 43 -0.35 -35.59 8.42
C ALA A 43 -0.05 -36.59 7.29
N VAL A 44 1.19 -37.06 7.19
CA VAL A 44 1.68 -37.89 6.08
C VAL A 44 2.23 -39.21 6.63
N CYS A 45 1.96 -40.31 5.93
CA CYS A 45 2.56 -41.61 6.25
C CYS A 45 4.00 -41.70 5.75
N ASP A 46 4.81 -42.55 6.37
CA ASP A 46 6.23 -42.77 6.02
C ASP A 46 6.46 -43.02 4.51
N ALA A 47 5.65 -43.88 3.88
CA ALA A 47 5.74 -44.16 2.44
C ALA A 47 5.49 -42.93 1.53
N CYS A 48 4.90 -41.86 2.04
CA CYS A 48 4.63 -40.63 1.31
C CYS A 48 5.56 -39.48 1.69
N SER A 49 6.42 -39.60 2.71
CA SER A 49 7.29 -38.51 3.16
C SER A 49 8.34 -38.14 2.13
N ASP A 50 8.85 -39.12 1.39
CA ASP A 50 9.88 -38.92 0.34
C ASP A 50 9.39 -38.06 -0.84
N ALA A 51 8.08 -37.79 -0.92
CA ALA A 51 7.53 -36.86 -1.89
C ALA A 51 7.69 -35.38 -1.49
N PHE A 52 8.26 -35.09 -0.31
CA PHE A 52 8.45 -33.75 0.22
C PHE A 52 9.94 -33.44 0.43
N SER A 53 10.28 -32.16 0.29
CA SER A 53 11.58 -31.62 0.68
C SER A 53 11.41 -30.21 1.23
N LEU A 54 12.46 -29.69 1.87
CA LEU A 54 12.49 -28.32 2.36
C LEU A 54 12.78 -27.36 1.20
N CYS A 55 11.97 -26.30 1.10
CA CYS A 55 12.31 -25.16 0.26
C CYS A 55 13.60 -24.50 0.76
N VAL A 56 14.55 -24.23 -0.13
CA VAL A 56 15.84 -23.60 0.23
C VAL A 56 15.67 -22.17 0.76
N ASP A 57 14.64 -21.45 0.31
CA ASP A 57 14.44 -20.04 0.64
C ASP A 57 13.66 -19.80 1.93
N CYS A 58 12.66 -20.64 2.22
CA CYS A 58 11.77 -20.45 3.38
C CYS A 58 11.78 -21.60 4.39
N ASN A 59 12.53 -22.68 4.12
CA ASN A 59 12.58 -23.90 4.93
C ASN A 59 11.19 -24.52 5.20
N ALA A 60 10.21 -24.25 4.34
CA ALA A 60 8.90 -24.90 4.41
C ALA A 60 8.95 -26.25 3.70
N TRP A 61 8.38 -27.28 4.34
CA TRP A 61 8.12 -28.56 3.69
C TRP A 61 7.18 -28.36 2.50
N THR A 62 7.61 -28.80 1.32
CA THR A 62 6.92 -28.60 0.03
C THR A 62 6.99 -29.90 -0.76
N LEU A 63 5.97 -30.18 -1.58
CA LEU A 63 6.02 -31.31 -2.50
C LEU A 63 7.18 -31.13 -3.49
N LEU A 64 7.95 -32.19 -3.75
CA LEU A 64 9.05 -32.17 -4.72
C LEU A 64 8.61 -31.67 -6.11
N THR A 65 7.37 -31.96 -6.51
CA THR A 65 6.79 -31.50 -7.79
C THR A 65 6.47 -30.01 -7.84
N GLU A 66 6.48 -29.33 -6.69
CA GLU A 66 6.26 -27.88 -6.57
C GLU A 66 7.57 -27.11 -6.33
N LEU A 67 8.68 -27.84 -6.16
CA LEU A 67 10.03 -27.27 -6.16
C LEU A 67 10.56 -27.13 -7.59
N ASP A 68 11.41 -26.14 -7.83
CA ASP A 68 12.19 -26.07 -9.07
C ASP A 68 13.52 -26.81 -8.92
N ASP A 69 14.35 -26.72 -9.95
CA ASP A 69 15.68 -27.33 -10.00
C ASP A 69 16.65 -26.80 -8.91
N GLU A 70 16.35 -25.64 -8.30
CA GLU A 70 17.14 -25.05 -7.20
C GLU A 70 16.54 -25.35 -5.81
N ASN A 71 15.50 -26.20 -5.74
CA ASN A 71 14.71 -26.47 -4.54
C ASN A 71 14.02 -25.23 -3.93
N SER A 72 13.72 -24.21 -4.72
CA SER A 72 12.83 -23.11 -4.30
C SER A 72 11.38 -23.57 -4.44
N CYS A 73 10.46 -23.11 -3.60
CA CYS A 73 9.02 -23.37 -3.77
C CYS A 73 8.37 -22.31 -4.68
N ASN A 74 7.21 -22.64 -5.27
CA ASN A 74 6.44 -21.71 -6.10
C ASN A 74 6.18 -20.35 -5.41
N ALA A 75 5.91 -20.35 -4.11
CA ALA A 75 5.66 -19.12 -3.36
C ALA A 75 6.92 -18.24 -3.27
N CYS A 76 8.09 -18.84 -3.00
CA CYS A 76 9.37 -18.14 -2.94
C CYS A 76 9.80 -17.62 -4.31
N ARG A 77 9.68 -18.43 -5.36
CA ARG A 77 9.89 -17.97 -6.75
C ARG A 77 9.00 -16.80 -7.11
N GLN A 78 7.71 -16.88 -6.80
CA GLN A 78 6.76 -15.80 -7.08
C GLN A 78 7.13 -14.53 -6.30
N ALA A 79 7.48 -14.66 -5.02
CA ALA A 79 7.95 -13.54 -4.21
C ALA A 79 9.27 -12.92 -4.74
N ALA A 80 10.11 -13.70 -5.42
CA ALA A 80 11.35 -13.24 -6.04
C ALA A 80 11.15 -12.56 -7.41
N LEU A 81 9.93 -12.60 -7.99
CA LEU A 81 9.67 -11.92 -9.26
C LEU A 81 9.87 -10.41 -9.11
N PRO A 82 10.65 -9.76 -10.00
CA PRO A 82 10.80 -8.30 -9.97
C PRO A 82 9.49 -7.56 -10.18
N ILE A 83 8.52 -8.18 -10.88
CA ILE A 83 7.17 -7.64 -11.09
C ILE A 83 6.14 -8.66 -10.63
N GLN A 84 5.45 -8.32 -9.57
CA GLN A 84 4.43 -9.13 -8.92
C GLN A 84 3.09 -9.10 -9.66
N ALA A 85 2.21 -10.04 -9.35
CA ALA A 85 0.85 -10.06 -9.90
C ALA A 85 0.04 -8.83 -9.45
N TYR A 86 -1.01 -8.47 -10.21
CA TYR A 86 -1.87 -7.31 -9.91
C TYR A 86 -2.47 -7.35 -8.49
N ALA A 87 -2.82 -8.55 -8.00
CA ALA A 87 -3.41 -8.73 -6.67
C ALA A 87 -2.36 -8.81 -5.54
N TYR A 88 -1.07 -8.75 -5.87
CA TYR A 88 -0.02 -8.85 -4.88
C TYR A 88 -0.06 -7.66 -3.92
N LYS A 89 -0.12 -7.98 -2.63
CA LYS A 89 -0.14 -7.02 -1.53
C LYS A 89 0.62 -7.63 -0.35
N PRO A 90 1.89 -7.26 -0.14
CA PRO A 90 2.67 -7.79 0.98
C PRO A 90 2.17 -7.22 2.31
N GLU A 91 2.56 -7.85 3.41
CA GLU A 91 2.36 -7.27 4.75
C GLU A 91 3.11 -5.92 4.83
N PRO A 92 2.45 -4.83 5.25
CA PRO A 92 3.08 -3.51 5.28
C PRO A 92 4.20 -3.44 6.31
N VAL A 93 5.41 -3.09 5.86
CA VAL A 93 6.52 -2.65 6.71
C VAL A 93 6.47 -1.13 6.83
N PHE A 94 6.43 -0.59 8.06
CA PHE A 94 6.30 0.85 8.26
C PHE A 94 7.68 1.51 8.41
N PHE A 95 7.97 2.50 7.56
CA PHE A 95 9.27 3.18 7.52
C PHE A 95 9.22 4.63 8.03
N GLY A 96 10.26 5.03 8.74
CA GLY A 96 10.39 6.38 9.28
C GLY A 96 9.75 6.57 10.65
N THR A 97 10.12 7.68 11.29
CA THR A 97 9.66 8.08 12.63
C THR A 97 9.24 9.55 12.63
N GLY A 98 8.76 10.06 13.77
CA GLY A 98 8.45 11.48 13.96
C GLY A 98 7.06 11.92 13.49
N SER A 99 6.36 11.11 12.70
CA SER A 99 4.94 11.31 12.35
C SER A 99 4.14 10.04 12.61
N LYS A 100 2.85 10.21 12.90
CA LYS A 100 1.86 9.11 12.95
C LYS A 100 1.13 8.91 11.62
N LEU A 101 1.29 9.85 10.68
CA LEU A 101 0.78 9.73 9.33
C LEU A 101 1.81 9.01 8.47
N PHE A 102 1.43 7.82 7.99
CA PHE A 102 2.20 7.08 7.00
C PHE A 102 1.55 7.20 5.63
N LEU A 103 2.39 7.39 4.62
CA LEU A 103 2.01 7.52 3.23
C LEU A 103 2.44 6.26 2.46
N GLY A 104 1.61 5.77 1.56
CA GLY A 104 1.99 4.78 0.55
C GLY A 104 1.96 5.43 -0.83
N LEU A 105 2.97 5.20 -1.65
CA LEU A 105 3.09 5.79 -2.98
C LEU A 105 2.92 4.70 -4.04
N GLU A 106 2.00 4.90 -4.98
CA GLU A 106 1.87 4.09 -6.19
C GLU A 106 2.25 4.96 -7.39
N LEU A 107 3.30 4.58 -8.12
CA LEU A 107 3.76 5.23 -9.35
C LEU A 107 3.50 4.32 -10.54
N GLU A 108 2.59 4.71 -11.43
CA GLU A 108 2.36 3.99 -12.68
C GLU A 108 3.45 4.37 -13.71
N LEU A 109 4.35 3.44 -14.01
CA LEU A 109 5.46 3.63 -14.95
C LEU A 109 5.15 2.91 -16.26
N ASN A 110 4.75 3.66 -17.28
CA ASN A 110 4.48 3.14 -18.62
C ASN A 110 5.60 3.51 -19.59
N LEU A 111 5.86 2.68 -20.59
CA LEU A 111 6.77 2.94 -21.70
C LEU A 111 5.97 3.01 -23.00
N GLU A 112 6.42 3.82 -23.96
CA GLU A 112 5.71 3.99 -25.26
C GLU A 112 5.77 2.73 -26.12
N GLU A 113 6.87 1.97 -26.03
CA GLU A 113 7.15 0.79 -26.84
C GLU A 113 7.74 -0.34 -26.00
N ARG A 114 7.82 -1.55 -26.58
CA ARG A 114 8.54 -2.69 -26.00
C ARG A 114 10.06 -2.55 -26.04
N SER A 115 10.56 -1.43 -25.52
CA SER A 115 11.95 -0.98 -25.67
C SER A 115 12.93 -1.58 -24.66
N CYS A 116 12.46 -2.26 -23.61
CA CYS A 116 13.34 -2.88 -22.61
C CYS A 116 12.74 -4.10 -21.91
N ASP A 117 13.59 -4.89 -21.27
CA ASP A 117 13.15 -5.95 -20.37
C ASP A 117 12.54 -5.36 -19.08
N LEU A 118 11.22 -5.50 -18.90
CA LEU A 118 10.50 -4.92 -17.75
C LEU A 118 10.97 -5.49 -16.40
N PRO A 119 11.20 -6.82 -16.23
CA PRO A 119 11.77 -7.36 -15.00
C PRO A 119 13.12 -6.75 -14.64
N THR A 120 14.04 -6.59 -15.60
CA THR A 120 15.33 -5.94 -15.37
C THR A 120 15.16 -4.49 -14.94
N LEU A 121 14.28 -3.73 -15.60
CA LEU A 121 13.99 -2.34 -15.25
C LEU A 121 13.37 -2.23 -13.84
N ALA A 122 12.38 -3.06 -13.53
CA ALA A 122 11.79 -3.12 -12.20
C ALA A 122 12.85 -3.46 -11.15
N GLY A 123 13.70 -4.46 -11.40
CA GLY A 123 14.82 -4.81 -10.53
C GLY A 123 15.75 -3.63 -10.26
N ALA A 124 16.09 -2.85 -11.29
CA ALA A 124 16.91 -1.64 -11.14
C ALA A 124 16.21 -0.56 -10.28
N CYS A 125 14.91 -0.36 -10.44
CA CYS A 125 14.12 0.54 -9.59
C CYS A 125 14.09 0.06 -8.13
N LEU A 126 13.86 -1.24 -7.90
CA LEU A 126 13.81 -1.84 -6.56
C LEU A 126 15.17 -1.80 -5.86
N GLN A 127 16.27 -1.92 -6.60
CA GLN A 127 17.62 -1.81 -6.03
C GLN A 127 17.88 -0.43 -5.42
N ILE A 128 17.37 0.64 -6.04
CA ILE A 128 17.59 2.02 -5.57
C ILE A 128 16.50 2.50 -4.60
N LEU A 129 15.33 1.85 -4.61
CA LEU A 129 14.22 2.09 -3.69
C LEU A 129 13.79 0.76 -3.04
N PRO A 130 14.61 0.21 -2.12
CA PRO A 130 14.41 -1.14 -1.56
C PRO A 130 13.19 -1.28 -0.64
N TYR A 131 12.54 -0.17 -0.27
CA TYR A 131 11.28 -0.16 0.47
C TYR A 131 10.05 -0.21 -0.47
N CYS A 132 10.27 -0.33 -1.78
CA CYS A 132 9.22 -0.51 -2.76
C CYS A 132 9.15 -1.97 -3.23
N TYR A 133 8.04 -2.32 -3.88
CA TYR A 133 7.86 -3.51 -4.69
C TYR A 133 7.20 -3.09 -6.01
N ALA A 134 7.35 -3.87 -7.07
CA ALA A 134 6.69 -3.60 -8.33
C ALA A 134 5.61 -4.63 -8.62
N LYS A 135 4.48 -4.20 -9.18
CA LYS A 135 3.37 -5.07 -9.57
C LYS A 135 2.80 -4.68 -10.93
N ARG A 136 2.10 -5.62 -11.56
CA ARG A 136 1.34 -5.34 -12.78
C ARG A 136 0.18 -4.40 -12.45
N ASP A 137 -0.06 -3.40 -13.29
CA ASP A 137 -1.34 -2.70 -13.34
C ASP A 137 -2.12 -3.10 -14.60
N ARG A 138 -3.44 -3.16 -14.50
CA ARG A 138 -4.34 -3.39 -15.64
C ARG A 138 -4.56 -2.13 -16.48
N SER A 139 -4.29 -0.93 -15.95
CA SER A 139 -4.35 0.37 -16.63
C SER A 139 -3.15 0.58 -17.56
N ILE A 140 -2.00 0.01 -17.22
CA ILE A 140 -0.73 0.20 -17.92
C ILE A 140 -0.59 -0.81 -19.05
N ARG A 141 -0.39 -0.31 -20.28
CA ARG A 141 -0.20 -1.16 -21.47
C ARG A 141 1.14 -1.89 -21.46
N TYR A 142 2.23 -1.17 -21.20
CA TYR A 142 3.57 -1.74 -21.19
C TYR A 142 4.45 -1.08 -20.14
N GLY A 143 4.46 -1.67 -18.96
CA GLY A 143 5.09 -1.10 -17.79
C GLY A 143 4.67 -1.83 -16.52
N PHE A 144 4.88 -1.18 -15.39
CA PHE A 144 4.54 -1.69 -14.06
C PHE A 144 4.22 -0.54 -13.12
N GLU A 145 3.57 -0.87 -12.02
CA GLU A 145 3.38 0.05 -10.90
C GLU A 145 4.49 -0.18 -9.88
N LEU A 146 5.22 0.88 -9.52
CA LEU A 146 6.17 0.88 -8.43
C LEU A 146 5.46 1.36 -7.16
N VAL A 147 5.29 0.46 -6.19
CA VAL A 147 4.53 0.70 -4.97
C VAL A 147 5.44 0.72 -3.77
N SER A 148 5.35 1.75 -2.94
CA SER A 148 6.08 1.80 -1.69
C SER A 148 5.37 1.07 -0.56
N HIS A 149 6.14 0.53 0.37
CA HIS A 149 5.66 0.31 1.71
C HIS A 149 5.28 1.64 2.40
N PRO A 150 4.41 1.63 3.44
CA PRO A 150 4.03 2.85 4.14
C PRO A 150 5.23 3.53 4.80
N ALA A 151 5.41 4.83 4.55
CA ALA A 151 6.51 5.60 5.12
C ALA A 151 6.09 7.02 5.53
N THR A 152 6.79 7.63 6.48
CA THR A 152 6.61 9.06 6.77
C THR A 152 7.13 9.92 5.61
N LEU A 153 6.61 11.14 5.43
CA LEU A 153 7.07 12.06 4.38
C LEU A 153 8.59 12.27 4.43
N ASN A 154 9.17 12.40 5.62
CA ASN A 154 10.60 12.57 5.80
C ASN A 154 11.41 11.33 5.38
N TYR A 155 10.88 10.13 5.59
CA TYR A 155 11.53 8.92 5.09
C TYR A 155 11.50 8.87 3.56
N HIS A 156 10.35 9.16 2.93
CA HIS A 156 10.27 9.26 1.47
C HIS A 156 11.31 10.25 0.92
N ARG A 157 11.42 11.45 1.50
CA ARG A 157 12.45 12.43 1.12
C ARG A 157 13.84 11.85 1.19
N ALA A 158 14.23 11.29 2.34
CA ALA A 158 15.56 10.76 2.54
C ALA A 158 15.89 9.62 1.57
N ALA A 159 14.96 8.68 1.39
CA ALA A 159 15.14 7.54 0.49
C ALA A 159 15.27 7.99 -0.97
N TRP A 160 14.38 8.88 -1.43
CA TRP A 160 14.44 9.39 -2.79
C TRP A 160 15.65 10.27 -3.03
N SER A 161 16.03 11.15 -2.10
CA SER A 161 17.24 11.98 -2.23
C SER A 161 18.51 11.14 -2.45
N GLN A 162 18.62 9.97 -1.79
CA GLN A 162 19.71 9.03 -2.01
C GLN A 162 19.61 8.34 -3.38
N ALA A 163 18.40 7.99 -3.81
CA ALA A 163 18.14 7.30 -5.08
C ALA A 163 18.22 8.22 -6.32
N LEU A 164 18.08 9.54 -6.15
CA LEU A 164 17.93 10.54 -7.22
C LEU A 164 18.95 10.42 -8.37
N PRO A 165 20.26 10.28 -8.13
CA PRO A 165 21.23 10.16 -9.22
C PRO A 165 21.00 8.94 -10.10
N ALA A 166 20.62 7.80 -9.50
CA ALA A 166 20.33 6.57 -10.23
C ALA A 166 18.95 6.63 -10.90
N TRP A 167 17.95 7.14 -10.19
CA TRP A 167 16.61 7.37 -10.74
C TRP A 167 16.63 8.25 -11.99
N ASN A 168 17.41 9.35 -11.96
CA ASN A 168 17.58 10.23 -13.10
C ASN A 168 18.21 9.54 -14.31
N ARG A 169 19.18 8.63 -14.10
CA ARG A 169 19.71 7.80 -15.18
C ARG A 169 18.66 6.87 -15.75
N ILE A 170 17.93 6.15 -14.89
CA ILE A 170 16.86 5.23 -15.31
C ILE A 170 15.83 5.96 -16.19
N ARG A 171 15.27 7.08 -15.71
CA ARG A 171 14.24 7.79 -16.47
C ARG A 171 14.77 8.40 -17.79
N GLN A 172 16.02 8.88 -17.82
CA GLN A 172 16.63 9.40 -19.05
C GLN A 172 16.86 8.30 -20.09
N THR A 173 17.22 7.10 -19.64
CA THR A 173 17.45 5.92 -20.49
C THR A 173 16.14 5.35 -21.01
N HIS A 174 15.14 5.16 -20.14
CA HIS A 174 13.91 4.43 -20.48
C HIS A 174 12.76 5.33 -20.97
N ARG A 175 12.77 6.62 -20.62
CA ARG A 175 11.78 7.65 -21.04
C ARG A 175 10.34 7.22 -20.75
N PHE A 176 9.92 7.31 -19.49
CA PHE A 176 8.57 6.88 -19.13
C PHE A 176 7.51 7.77 -19.76
N CYS A 177 6.52 7.15 -20.39
CA CYS A 177 5.37 7.82 -20.95
C CYS A 177 4.39 8.16 -19.83
N CYS A 178 4.32 9.45 -19.49
CA CYS A 178 3.42 9.96 -18.45
C CYS A 178 2.12 10.58 -19.01
N ALA A 179 1.80 10.31 -20.29
CA ALA A 179 0.67 10.93 -20.98
C ALA A 179 -0.63 10.13 -20.84
N GLY A 180 -1.61 10.69 -20.13
CA GLY A 180 -3.04 10.36 -20.19
C GLY A 180 -3.50 8.99 -19.65
N GLN A 181 -2.59 8.02 -19.52
CA GLN A 181 -2.90 6.65 -19.07
C GLN A 181 -2.25 6.29 -17.75
N THR A 182 -1.36 7.13 -17.22
CA THR A 182 -0.68 6.90 -15.95
C THR A 182 -1.07 7.94 -14.89
N GLY A 183 -1.09 7.51 -13.64
CA GLY A 183 -1.36 8.30 -12.46
C GLY A 183 -0.32 8.09 -11.36
N ILE A 184 -0.40 8.96 -10.37
CA ILE A 184 0.24 8.75 -9.07
C ILE A 184 -0.89 8.61 -8.06
N HIS A 185 -0.85 7.57 -7.23
CA HIS A 185 -1.75 7.43 -6.10
C HIS A 185 -0.98 7.58 -4.79
N VAL A 186 -1.59 8.26 -3.82
CA VAL A 186 -1.01 8.40 -2.49
C VAL A 186 -2.01 7.90 -1.46
N HIS A 187 -1.63 6.84 -0.76
CA HIS A 187 -2.35 6.28 0.36
C HIS A 187 -2.00 7.02 1.64
N LEU A 188 -2.99 7.33 2.47
CA LEU A 188 -2.83 7.87 3.81
C LEU A 188 -3.35 6.83 4.82
N SER A 189 -2.57 6.54 5.85
CA SER A 189 -2.96 5.59 6.90
C SER A 189 -4.23 6.04 7.65
N LYS A 190 -5.30 5.24 7.63
CA LYS A 190 -6.57 5.55 8.33
C LYS A 190 -6.39 5.70 9.83
N ALA A 191 -5.43 4.98 10.42
CA ALA A 191 -5.12 5.05 11.85
C ALA A 191 -4.70 6.45 12.33
N PHE A 192 -4.30 7.34 11.43
CA PHE A 192 -3.99 8.73 11.74
C PHE A 192 -5.23 9.61 12.00
N PHE A 193 -6.39 9.18 11.49
CA PHE A 193 -7.64 9.93 11.49
C PHE A 193 -8.66 9.31 12.45
N SER A 194 -9.38 10.16 13.16
CA SER A 194 -10.69 9.82 13.72
C SER A 194 -11.76 9.79 12.61
N ALA A 195 -12.92 9.20 12.90
CA ALA A 195 -14.02 9.15 11.93
C ALA A 195 -14.49 10.54 11.48
N SER A 196 -14.51 11.53 12.37
CA SER A 196 -14.90 12.91 12.03
C SER A 196 -13.85 13.61 11.17
N GLU A 197 -12.56 13.39 11.42
CA GLU A 197 -11.46 13.89 10.61
C GLU A 197 -11.47 13.29 9.19
N LEU A 198 -11.73 11.98 9.08
CA LEU A 198 -11.88 11.32 7.78
C LEU A 198 -13.08 11.88 7.00
N ALA A 199 -14.18 12.15 7.69
CA ALA A 199 -15.35 12.79 7.11
C ALA A 199 -15.06 14.22 6.60
N LYS A 200 -14.20 14.99 7.29
CA LYS A 200 -13.75 16.30 6.80
C LYS A 200 -12.93 16.18 5.52
N LEU A 201 -12.02 15.20 5.44
CA LEU A 201 -11.22 14.95 4.24
C LEU A 201 -12.11 14.58 3.05
N VAL A 202 -13.05 13.66 3.25
CA VAL A 202 -14.08 13.31 2.26
C VAL A 202 -14.88 14.54 1.83
N TYR A 203 -15.35 15.33 2.79
CA TYR A 203 -16.12 16.55 2.52
C TYR A 203 -15.31 17.53 1.67
N PHE A 204 -14.05 17.78 2.03
CA PHE A 204 -13.14 18.66 1.32
C PHE A 204 -12.91 18.20 -0.11
N CYS A 205 -12.62 16.91 -0.32
CA CYS A 205 -12.45 16.35 -1.66
C CYS A 205 -13.73 16.49 -2.48
N ASN A 206 -14.90 16.37 -1.84
CA ASN A 206 -16.21 16.43 -2.50
C ASN A 206 -16.83 17.85 -2.61
N GLN A 207 -16.15 18.91 -2.18
CA GLN A 207 -16.68 20.27 -2.32
C GLN A 207 -16.51 20.79 -3.75
N PRO A 208 -17.58 21.28 -4.41
CA PRO A 208 -17.47 21.90 -5.73
C PRO A 208 -16.50 23.07 -5.77
N THR A 209 -16.40 23.86 -4.70
CA THR A 209 -15.47 24.99 -4.57
C THR A 209 -14.00 24.56 -4.59
N ASN A 210 -13.70 23.29 -4.33
CA ASN A 210 -12.35 22.76 -4.32
C ASN A 210 -11.99 22.05 -5.63
N ARG A 211 -12.92 21.91 -6.57
CA ARG A 211 -12.72 21.11 -7.79
C ARG A 211 -11.57 21.63 -8.64
N ASP A 212 -11.55 22.92 -8.95
CA ASP A 212 -10.53 23.50 -9.81
C ASP A 212 -9.17 23.52 -9.11
N PHE A 213 -9.16 23.77 -7.80
CA PHE A 213 -7.97 23.62 -6.97
C PHE A 213 -7.40 22.19 -7.01
N LEU A 214 -8.24 21.17 -6.80
CA LEU A 214 -7.81 19.77 -6.83
C LEU A 214 -7.37 19.33 -8.23
N ALA A 215 -8.02 19.80 -9.29
CA ALA A 215 -7.59 19.56 -10.67
C ALA A 215 -6.21 20.17 -10.95
N ALA A 216 -5.98 21.39 -10.46
CA ALA A 216 -4.70 22.08 -10.63
C ALA A 216 -3.58 21.41 -9.82
N ILE A 217 -3.83 21.03 -8.55
CA ILE A 217 -2.90 20.22 -7.75
C ILE A 217 -2.61 18.88 -8.45
N GLY A 218 -3.64 18.23 -8.99
CA GLY A 218 -3.53 16.97 -9.71
C GLY A 218 -2.85 17.08 -11.07
N GLN A 219 -2.72 18.30 -11.62
CA GLN A 219 -2.22 18.57 -12.97
C GLN A 219 -2.95 17.76 -14.05
N ARG A 220 -4.23 17.44 -13.83
CA ARG A 220 -5.10 16.80 -14.82
C ARG A 220 -6.56 17.15 -14.58
N PRO A 221 -7.41 17.17 -15.61
CA PRO A 221 -8.84 17.31 -15.44
C PRO A 221 -9.35 16.20 -14.53
N LEU A 222 -10.11 16.56 -13.50
CA LEU A 222 -10.86 15.59 -12.73
C LEU A 222 -12.02 15.08 -13.60
N GLY A 223 -12.23 13.77 -13.63
CA GLY A 223 -13.30 13.11 -14.39
C GLY A 223 -14.71 13.62 -14.04
N HIS A 224 -15.73 12.95 -14.60
CA HIS A 224 -17.13 13.35 -14.41
C HIS A 224 -17.48 13.49 -12.94
N TRP A 225 -17.62 14.74 -12.49
CA TRP A 225 -18.13 15.08 -11.18
C TRP A 225 -19.64 15.08 -11.25
N SER A 226 -20.26 13.93 -11.03
CA SER A 226 -21.71 13.89 -11.02
C SER A 226 -22.24 14.69 -9.83
N ARG A 227 -23.34 15.43 -9.98
CA ARG A 227 -24.04 16.09 -8.86
C ARG A 227 -24.47 15.08 -7.77
N SER A 228 -24.52 13.80 -8.10
CA SER A 228 -24.71 12.63 -7.22
C SER A 228 -23.45 12.18 -6.46
N GLU A 229 -22.25 12.64 -6.83
CA GLU A 229 -21.02 12.53 -6.01
C GLU A 229 -20.99 13.55 -4.85
N ALA A 230 -21.98 14.44 -4.78
CA ALA A 230 -22.38 15.08 -3.53
C ALA A 230 -23.12 14.10 -2.58
N GLY A 231 -22.98 12.79 -2.81
CA GLY A 231 -23.37 11.76 -1.86
C GLY A 231 -22.76 12.07 -0.50
N GLY A 232 -23.61 12.24 0.50
CA GLY A 232 -23.20 12.63 1.85
C GLY A 232 -22.11 11.71 2.41
N ILE A 233 -21.42 12.16 3.46
CA ILE A 233 -20.33 11.45 4.15
C ILE A 233 -20.61 9.94 4.31
N LYS A 234 -21.86 9.55 4.61
CA LYS A 234 -22.27 8.14 4.70
C LYS A 234 -22.04 7.34 3.42
N GLN A 235 -22.34 7.89 2.24
CA GLN A 235 -22.17 7.19 0.97
C GLN A 235 -20.68 7.04 0.60
N ALA A 236 -19.88 8.09 0.80
CA ALA A 236 -18.44 8.03 0.62
C ALA A 236 -17.73 7.06 1.59
N LEU A 237 -18.23 6.93 2.82
CA LEU A 237 -17.73 5.96 3.80
C LEU A 237 -18.31 4.54 3.61
N SER A 238 -19.47 4.39 2.94
CA SER A 238 -20.10 3.09 2.65
C SER A 238 -19.38 2.28 1.57
N GLY A 239 -18.48 2.91 0.82
CA GLY A 239 -17.72 2.28 -0.25
C GLY A 239 -18.53 1.94 -1.51
N GLU A 240 -19.79 2.37 -1.58
CA GLU A 240 -20.63 2.23 -2.76
C GLU A 240 -20.16 3.19 -3.87
N TYR A 241 -19.46 2.60 -4.83
CA TYR A 241 -19.25 3.06 -6.21
C TYR A 241 -18.75 4.50 -6.38
N ASP A 242 -17.44 4.66 -6.56
CA ASP A 242 -16.88 5.09 -7.85
C ASP A 242 -15.34 5.02 -7.86
N ARG A 243 -14.79 4.32 -8.85
CA ARG A 243 -13.33 4.12 -9.06
C ARG A 243 -12.64 5.40 -9.54
N TYR A 244 -13.42 6.40 -9.99
CA TYR A 244 -12.94 7.66 -10.57
C TYR A 244 -12.96 8.84 -9.59
N ARG A 245 -13.28 8.61 -8.32
CA ARG A 245 -13.25 9.66 -7.29
C ARG A 245 -11.82 10.07 -6.95
N VAL A 246 -11.67 11.35 -6.64
CA VAL A 246 -10.45 11.97 -6.09
C VAL A 246 -9.94 11.23 -4.86
N LEU A 247 -10.85 10.77 -3.99
CA LEU A 247 -10.53 10.06 -2.75
C LEU A 247 -11.26 8.71 -2.71
N ASN A 248 -10.49 7.63 -2.72
CA ASN A 248 -10.99 6.27 -2.54
C ASN A 248 -10.87 5.85 -1.07
N CYS A 249 -12.02 5.54 -0.44
CA CYS A 249 -12.09 5.13 0.96
C CYS A 249 -12.26 3.62 1.16
N ASN A 250 -12.32 2.84 0.08
CA ASN A 250 -12.56 1.39 0.12
C ASN A 250 -11.44 0.59 0.80
N PRO A 251 -10.14 0.93 0.67
CA PRO A 251 -9.09 0.16 1.32
C PRO A 251 -9.29 0.12 2.84
N ALA A 252 -9.19 -1.06 3.46
CA ALA A 252 -9.52 -1.22 4.89
C ALA A 252 -8.67 -0.33 5.82
N ALA A 253 -7.36 -0.24 5.54
CA ALA A 253 -6.38 0.43 6.41
C ALA A 253 -5.95 1.83 5.93
N THR A 254 -6.34 2.26 4.72
CA THR A 254 -5.90 3.53 4.13
C THR A 254 -7.03 4.24 3.41
N VAL A 255 -6.89 5.55 3.20
CA VAL A 255 -7.62 6.28 2.16
C VAL A 255 -6.64 6.66 1.06
N GLU A 256 -7.09 6.69 -0.19
CA GLU A 256 -6.21 6.80 -1.35
C GLU A 256 -6.60 8.02 -2.19
N LEU A 257 -5.66 8.93 -2.40
CA LEU A 257 -5.79 10.06 -3.30
C LEU A 257 -5.44 9.61 -4.72
N ARG A 258 -6.42 9.70 -5.64
CA ARG A 258 -6.33 9.27 -7.04
C ARG A 258 -6.40 10.42 -8.03
N LEU A 259 -5.97 11.61 -7.63
CA LEU A 259 -6.15 12.83 -8.43
C LEU A 259 -4.92 13.21 -9.28
N PHE A 260 -3.75 12.66 -8.98
CA PHE A 260 -2.50 13.14 -9.56
C PHE A 260 -2.20 12.53 -10.93
N ASN A 261 -1.73 13.36 -11.85
CA ASN A 261 -1.17 12.94 -13.12
C ASN A 261 0.13 12.15 -12.92
N GLY A 262 0.42 11.22 -13.82
CA GLY A 262 1.70 10.51 -13.86
C GLY A 262 2.87 11.49 -13.98
N SER A 263 3.95 11.22 -13.26
CA SER A 263 5.24 11.91 -13.42
C SER A 263 6.39 11.01 -12.97
N GLU A 264 7.52 11.14 -13.67
CA GLU A 264 8.81 10.52 -13.32
C GLU A 264 9.76 11.52 -12.63
N ARG A 265 9.37 12.79 -12.49
CA ARG A 265 10.19 13.81 -11.84
C ARG A 265 9.94 13.81 -10.35
N TRP A 266 11.01 13.73 -9.57
CA TRP A 266 10.92 13.68 -8.12
C TRP A 266 10.24 14.91 -7.53
N GLU A 267 10.45 16.10 -8.09
CA GLU A 267 9.81 17.32 -7.58
C GLU A 267 8.27 17.26 -7.69
N ASP A 268 7.76 16.67 -8.77
CA ASP A 268 6.31 16.49 -8.97
C ASP A 268 5.76 15.41 -8.02
N ILE A 269 6.48 14.30 -7.88
CA ILE A 269 6.13 13.21 -6.94
C ILE A 269 6.14 13.73 -5.50
N LEU A 270 7.17 14.48 -5.11
CA LEU A 270 7.31 15.08 -3.79
C LEU A 270 6.20 16.09 -3.53
N LYS A 271 5.84 16.94 -4.50
CA LYS A 271 4.69 17.84 -4.36
C LYS A 271 3.40 17.08 -4.06
N ASN A 272 3.18 15.91 -4.67
CA ASN A 272 2.00 15.09 -4.42
C ASN A 272 2.02 14.47 -3.01
N LEU A 273 3.18 13.98 -2.56
CA LEU A 273 3.38 13.48 -1.20
C LEU A 273 3.20 14.60 -0.16
N GLU A 274 3.75 15.78 -0.42
CA GLU A 274 3.60 16.97 0.42
C GLU A 274 2.13 17.40 0.50
N PHE A 275 1.38 17.38 -0.61
CA PHE A 275 -0.05 17.66 -0.59
C PHE A 275 -0.82 16.67 0.30
N ALA A 276 -0.54 15.37 0.14
CA ALA A 276 -1.18 14.33 0.94
C ALA A 276 -0.87 14.47 2.43
N ASP A 277 0.39 14.72 2.80
CA ASP A 277 0.78 14.96 4.18
C ASP A 277 0.15 16.25 4.74
N ALA A 278 0.22 17.34 3.98
CA ALA A 278 -0.31 18.65 4.37
C ALA A 278 -1.82 18.63 4.60
N ILE A 279 -2.59 18.07 3.67
CA ILE A 279 -4.05 17.98 3.83
C ILE A 279 -4.40 17.07 5.01
N GLY A 280 -3.65 15.99 5.21
CA GLY A 280 -3.80 15.09 6.35
C GLY A 280 -3.61 15.80 7.70
N HIS A 281 -2.63 16.69 7.81
CA HIS A 281 -2.40 17.47 9.03
C HIS A 281 -3.37 18.65 9.17
N TRP A 282 -3.74 19.29 8.07
CA TRP A 282 -4.65 20.45 8.08
C TRP A 282 -6.07 20.08 8.53
N ILE A 283 -6.62 18.95 8.08
CA ILE A 283 -7.99 18.53 8.46
C ILE A 283 -8.15 18.30 9.98
N LYS A 284 -7.04 18.04 10.69
CA LYS A 284 -7.01 17.88 12.15
C LYS A 284 -6.99 19.23 12.89
N GLN A 285 -6.73 20.32 12.19
CA GLN A 285 -6.66 21.63 12.81
C GLN A 285 -8.05 22.07 13.33
N PRO A 286 -8.12 22.78 14.47
CA PRO A 286 -9.39 23.20 15.07
C PRO A 286 -10.20 24.18 14.21
N ASP A 287 -9.53 24.90 13.32
CA ASP A 287 -10.09 25.86 12.37
C ASP A 287 -10.62 25.19 11.09
N CYS A 288 -10.20 23.96 10.77
CA CYS A 288 -10.79 23.16 9.70
C CYS A 288 -12.19 22.65 10.12
N ARG A 289 -13.22 23.44 9.81
CA ARG A 289 -14.64 23.22 10.17
C ARG A 289 -15.50 22.97 8.92
N PRO A 290 -16.72 22.44 9.06
CA PRO A 290 -17.67 22.39 7.94
C PRO A 290 -17.83 23.78 7.31
N GLY A 291 -17.59 23.88 5.99
CA GLY A 291 -17.54 25.15 5.26
C GLY A 291 -16.13 25.64 4.89
N CYS A 292 -15.07 25.03 5.45
CA CYS A 292 -13.71 25.27 4.97
C CYS A 292 -13.51 24.70 3.56
N ASP A 293 -12.83 25.48 2.74
CA ASP A 293 -12.49 25.18 1.35
C ASP A 293 -10.98 25.33 1.12
N TYR A 294 -10.54 25.22 -0.13
CA TYR A 294 -9.12 25.29 -0.48
C TYR A 294 -8.45 26.58 -0.04
N ARG A 295 -9.17 27.72 0.03
CA ARG A 295 -8.59 29.01 0.45
C ARG A 295 -8.11 28.96 1.90
N HIS A 296 -8.86 28.27 2.76
CA HIS A 296 -8.49 28.06 4.16
C HIS A 296 -7.27 27.13 4.28
N PHE A 297 -7.23 26.07 3.45
CA PHE A 297 -6.06 25.20 3.36
C PHE A 297 -4.81 25.96 2.90
N LEU A 298 -4.92 26.80 1.87
CA LEU A 298 -3.81 27.61 1.36
C LEU A 298 -3.31 28.62 2.39
N ALA A 299 -4.22 29.30 3.09
CA ALA A 299 -3.86 30.21 4.19
C ALA A 299 -3.09 29.47 5.30
N TRP A 300 -3.53 28.27 5.68
CA TRP A 300 -2.82 27.44 6.66
C TRP A 300 -1.45 26.97 6.15
N LEU A 301 -1.39 26.51 4.89
CA LEU A 301 -0.18 25.98 4.26
C LEU A 301 0.92 27.04 4.18
N LEU A 302 0.57 28.25 3.72
CA LEU A 302 1.50 29.36 3.50
C LEU A 302 1.78 30.18 4.77
N GLY A 303 0.88 30.14 5.76
CA GLY A 303 0.97 30.94 6.99
C GLY A 303 1.68 30.28 8.16
N ASN A 304 1.84 28.94 8.18
CA ASN A 304 2.46 28.24 9.30
C ASN A 304 3.93 27.90 9.04
N PRO A 305 4.86 28.16 9.99
CA PRO A 305 6.21 27.61 9.93
C PRO A 305 6.13 26.09 10.08
N GLN A 306 6.27 25.40 8.96
CA GLN A 306 6.03 23.97 8.87
C GLN A 306 7.10 23.16 9.63
N PRO A 307 6.76 22.07 10.36
CA PRO A 307 7.74 21.30 11.13
C PRO A 307 8.74 20.56 10.22
N SER A 308 10.03 20.59 10.59
CA SER A 308 11.11 19.69 10.12
C SER A 308 11.12 19.39 8.60
N GLY A 309 11.37 20.42 7.79
CA GLY A 309 11.60 20.31 6.34
C GLY A 309 10.50 20.90 5.45
N GLY A 310 9.36 21.27 6.04
CA GLY A 310 8.29 22.02 5.39
C GLY A 310 7.56 21.32 4.24
N TYR A 311 6.83 22.10 3.43
CA TYR A 311 6.14 21.64 2.20
C TYR A 311 6.62 22.50 1.01
N ALA A 312 7.94 22.50 0.76
CA ALA A 312 8.56 23.45 -0.14
C ALA A 312 8.09 23.28 -1.59
N CYS A 313 8.09 22.05 -2.12
CA CYS A 313 7.68 21.78 -3.50
C CYS A 313 6.20 22.12 -3.73
N LEU A 314 5.34 21.80 -2.77
CA LEU A 314 3.92 22.17 -2.80
C LEU A 314 3.73 23.68 -2.69
N SER A 315 4.41 24.35 -1.77
CA SER A 315 4.30 25.80 -1.58
C SER A 315 4.76 26.56 -2.82
N ASP A 316 5.86 26.13 -3.42
CA ASP A 316 6.38 26.74 -4.65
C ASP A 316 5.45 26.49 -5.83
N PHE A 317 4.88 25.28 -5.94
CA PHE A 317 3.86 24.98 -6.95
C PHE A 317 2.63 25.88 -6.80
N VAL A 318 2.11 26.03 -5.58
CA VAL A 318 0.95 26.89 -5.27
C VAL A 318 1.23 28.33 -5.68
N ARG A 319 2.37 28.92 -5.26
CA ARG A 319 2.73 30.31 -5.59
C ARG A 319 2.85 30.54 -7.10
N GLN A 320 3.38 29.55 -7.83
CA GLN A 320 3.60 29.67 -9.27
C GLN A 320 2.33 29.50 -10.11
N HIS A 321 1.37 28.69 -9.64
CA HIS A 321 0.26 28.21 -10.49
C HIS A 321 -1.13 28.53 -9.95
N LEU A 322 -1.28 28.88 -8.68
CA LEU A 322 -2.57 28.97 -7.99
C LEU A 322 -2.83 30.33 -7.32
N ASP A 323 -1.90 31.28 -7.37
CA ASP A 323 -2.08 32.63 -6.79
C ASP A 323 -3.26 33.42 -7.44
N SER A 324 -3.80 32.93 -8.57
CA SER A 324 -4.93 33.52 -9.29
C SER A 324 -6.27 32.78 -9.15
N LEU A 325 -6.34 31.69 -8.36
CA LEU A 325 -7.56 30.88 -8.14
C LEU A 325 -8.42 31.36 -6.97
#